data_AF-A0A848ND52-F1
#
_entry.id   AF-A0A848ND52-F1
#
_cell.length_a   1.000
_cell.length_b   1.000
_cell.length_c   1.000
_cell.angle_alpha   90.00
_cell.angle_beta   90.00
_cell.angle_gamma   90.00
#
_symmetry.space_group_name_H-M   'P 1'
#
loop_
_entity.id
_entity.type
_entity.pdbx_description
1 polymer ?
#
loop_
_entity_poly.entity_id
_entity_poly.type
_entity_poly.pdbx_seq_one_letter_code
_entity_poly.pdbx_strand_id
1 'polypeptide(L)'
;MRAFSILIAVALISGANAQATEADPNGRAARGRAVWAAFSCSALAAHLKRAPDQQRLFTYGLAQGRQFIDDLQAKRIDQAAIKSIVPVGVMLSLEGPSPDFMLGRIYADASTSALRDVHTFEGKFLDDATRATRAENKYTSQNCDLLGR
;
A
#
# COMPACT_ATOMS: atom_id res chain seq x y z
N MET A 1 6.34 54.76 54.43
CA MET A 1 7.08 53.57 53.93
C MET A 1 6.59 53.30 52.52
N ARG A 2 7.50 53.31 51.53
CA ARG A 2 7.21 53.10 50.10
C ARG A 2 7.22 51.59 49.82
N ALA A 3 6.26 51.08 49.07
CA ALA A 3 6.36 49.78 48.43
C ALA A 3 6.22 49.97 46.92
N PHE A 4 7.29 49.57 46.22
CA PHE A 4 7.50 49.65 44.78
C PHE A 4 6.83 48.46 44.06
N SER A 5 6.49 48.70 42.79
CA SER A 5 5.95 47.82 41.76
C SER A 5 6.72 46.51 41.53
N ILE A 6 6.11 45.53 40.85
CA ILE A 6 6.64 44.87 39.62
C ILE A 6 5.57 43.94 38.98
N LEU A 7 5.34 44.16 37.68
CA LEU A 7 4.62 43.33 36.69
C LEU A 7 5.52 42.18 36.19
N ILE A 8 5.04 40.93 36.09
CA ILE A 8 5.60 39.86 35.22
C ILE A 8 4.44 38.87 34.92
N ALA A 9 3.81 38.80 33.74
CA ALA A 9 4.23 38.37 32.38
C ALA A 9 3.60 37.01 32.01
N VAL A 10 3.04 37.02 30.80
CA VAL A 10 2.34 35.96 30.07
C VAL A 10 3.14 34.65 30.00
N ALA A 11 2.53 33.53 30.38
CA ALA A 11 3.03 32.19 30.02
C ALA A 11 2.34 31.71 28.72
N LEU A 12 3.02 31.97 27.61
CA LEU A 12 2.93 31.19 26.38
C LEU A 12 3.55 29.79 26.62
N ILE A 13 3.43 28.91 25.62
CA ILE A 13 4.14 27.62 25.42
C ILE A 13 3.32 26.44 26.02
N SER A 14 2.85 25.41 25.30
CA SER A 14 3.32 24.84 24.03
C SER A 14 2.14 24.12 23.34
N GLY A 15 1.76 24.58 22.15
CA GLY A 15 1.09 23.68 21.21
C GLY A 15 2.14 22.65 20.76
N ALA A 16 2.06 21.44 21.30
CA ALA A 16 2.77 20.30 20.74
C ALA A 16 2.14 20.01 19.37
N ASN A 17 2.63 20.71 18.35
CA ASN A 17 2.40 20.30 16.97
C ASN A 17 3.00 18.90 16.86
N ALA A 18 2.13 17.90 16.77
CA ALA A 18 2.50 16.61 16.21
C ALA A 18 3.06 16.91 14.81
N GLN A 19 4.37 17.04 14.72
CA GLN A 19 5.07 16.97 13.46
C GLN A 19 4.78 15.57 12.95
N ALA A 20 3.75 15.43 12.12
CA ALA A 20 3.67 14.34 11.19
C ALA A 20 5.01 14.36 10.47
N THR A 21 5.92 13.44 10.84
CA THR A 21 7.17 13.25 10.12
C THR A 21 6.75 13.04 8.68
N GLU A 22 7.00 14.04 7.83
CA GLU A 22 6.80 13.88 6.40
C GLU A 22 7.59 12.63 6.02
N ALA A 23 6.89 11.61 5.54
CA ALA A 23 7.54 10.41 5.06
C ALA A 23 8.59 10.87 4.03
N ASP A 24 9.84 10.42 4.21
CA ASP A 24 10.89 10.71 3.24
C ASP A 24 10.44 10.19 1.85
N PRO A 25 10.94 10.77 0.75
CA PRO A 25 10.59 10.35 -0.61
C PRO A 25 10.57 8.82 -0.83
N ASN A 26 11.47 8.07 -0.20
CA ASN A 26 11.49 6.61 -0.25
C ASN A 26 10.31 5.97 0.49
N GLY A 27 9.95 6.49 1.66
CA GLY A 27 8.76 6.05 2.40
C GLY A 27 7.47 6.25 1.61
N ARG A 28 7.37 7.35 0.84
CA ARG A 28 6.23 7.59 -0.06
C ARG A 28 6.23 6.63 -1.25
N ALA A 29 7.39 6.40 -1.88
CA ALA A 29 7.53 5.41 -2.96
C ALA A 29 7.21 3.98 -2.49
N ALA A 30 7.59 3.62 -1.26
CA ALA A 30 7.35 2.30 -0.68
C ALA A 30 5.86 1.95 -0.61
N ARG A 31 4.97 2.94 -0.53
CA ARG A 31 3.51 2.74 -0.60
C ARG A 31 3.08 2.12 -1.94
N GLY A 32 3.77 2.44 -3.04
CA GLY A 32 3.56 1.81 -4.34
C GLY A 32 3.86 0.30 -4.31
N ARG A 33 4.91 -0.11 -3.59
CA ARG A 33 5.18 -1.53 -3.34
C ARG A 33 4.14 -2.16 -2.43
N ALA A 34 3.73 -1.44 -1.39
CA ALA A 34 2.74 -1.92 -0.43
C ALA A 34 1.37 -2.17 -1.08
N VAL A 35 0.88 -1.27 -1.96
CA VAL A 35 -0.39 -1.47 -2.67
C VAL A 35 -0.35 -2.71 -3.57
N TRP A 36 0.76 -2.91 -4.30
CA TRP A 36 0.91 -4.10 -5.15
C TRP A 36 0.88 -5.38 -4.34
N ALA A 37 1.70 -5.46 -3.27
CA ALA A 37 1.77 -6.62 -2.40
C ALA A 37 0.41 -6.91 -1.75
N ALA A 38 -0.26 -5.88 -1.22
CA ALA A 38 -1.56 -6.00 -0.57
C ALA A 38 -2.64 -6.50 -1.53
N PHE A 39 -2.72 -5.97 -2.75
CA PHE A 39 -3.69 -6.43 -3.74
C PHE A 39 -3.40 -7.83 -4.27
N SER A 40 -2.14 -8.18 -4.51
CA SER A 40 -1.75 -9.56 -4.85
C SER A 40 -2.14 -10.54 -3.73
N CYS A 41 -1.83 -10.21 -2.48
CA CYS A 41 -2.20 -11.02 -1.32
C CYS A 41 -3.72 -11.10 -1.11
N SER A 42 -4.46 -10.01 -1.37
CA SER A 42 -5.93 -10.00 -1.33
C SER A 42 -6.51 -10.97 -2.35
N ALA A 43 -5.99 -11.00 -3.58
CA ALA A 43 -6.43 -11.92 -4.62
C ALA A 43 -6.14 -13.39 -4.25
N LEU A 44 -4.97 -13.66 -3.66
CA LEU A 44 -4.63 -14.99 -3.14
C LEU A 44 -5.55 -15.40 -1.99
N ALA A 45 -5.82 -14.51 -1.03
CA ALA A 45 -6.76 -14.76 0.05
C ALA A 45 -8.17 -15.07 -0.48
N ALA A 46 -8.64 -14.32 -1.47
CA ALA A 46 -9.91 -14.57 -2.14
C ALA A 46 -9.96 -15.98 -2.78
N HIS A 47 -8.89 -16.37 -3.49
CA HIS A 47 -8.76 -17.70 -4.09
C HIS A 47 -8.79 -18.82 -3.03
N LEU A 48 -8.15 -18.59 -1.88
CA LEU A 48 -8.11 -19.48 -0.73
C LEU A 48 -9.38 -19.43 0.14
N LYS A 49 -10.39 -18.64 -0.25
CA LYS A 49 -11.65 -18.43 0.49
C LYS A 49 -11.46 -17.88 1.91
N ARG A 50 -10.41 -17.08 2.12
CA ARG A 50 -10.08 -16.40 3.38
C ARG A 50 -10.65 -14.98 3.38
N ALA A 51 -11.98 -14.86 3.50
CA ALA A 51 -12.66 -13.56 3.40
C ALA A 51 -12.15 -12.48 4.38
N PRO A 52 -11.84 -12.78 5.66
CA PRO A 52 -11.28 -11.78 6.58
C PRO A 52 -9.93 -11.22 6.11
N ASP A 53 -9.04 -12.09 5.62
CA ASP A 53 -7.74 -11.67 5.11
C ASP A 53 -7.87 -10.88 3.82
N GLN A 54 -8.72 -11.34 2.90
CA GLN A 54 -9.02 -10.61 1.68
C GLN A 54 -9.45 -9.17 2.00
N GLN A 55 -10.41 -9.00 2.91
CA GLN A 55 -10.91 -7.67 3.26
C GLN A 55 -9.83 -6.80 3.90
N ARG A 56 -9.07 -7.33 4.87
CA ARG A 56 -7.96 -6.61 5.51
C ARG A 56 -6.94 -6.13 4.49
N LEU A 57 -6.48 -7.05 3.63
CA LEU A 57 -5.46 -6.78 2.62
C LEU A 57 -5.95 -5.80 1.57
N PHE A 58 -7.19 -5.94 1.11
CA PHE A 58 -7.80 -5.01 0.16
C PHE A 58 -7.91 -3.60 0.74
N THR A 59 -8.42 -3.46 1.97
CA THR A 59 -8.54 -2.17 2.66
C THR A 59 -7.17 -1.52 2.88
N TYR A 60 -6.17 -2.30 3.30
CA TYR A 60 -4.80 -1.81 3.45
C TYR A 60 -4.23 -1.34 2.10
N GLY A 61 -4.40 -2.13 1.03
CA GLY A 61 -3.98 -1.76 -0.32
C GLY A 61 -4.62 -0.48 -0.82
N LEU A 62 -5.93 -0.30 -0.60
CA LEU A 62 -6.64 0.95 -0.94
C LEU A 62 -6.06 2.14 -0.18
N ALA A 63 -5.81 2.01 1.12
CA ALA A 63 -5.26 3.10 1.93
C ALA A 63 -3.85 3.51 1.47
N GLN A 64 -2.97 2.54 1.23
CA GLN A 64 -1.61 2.79 0.73
C GLN A 64 -1.62 3.38 -0.68
N GLY A 65 -2.46 2.82 -1.56
CA GLY A 65 -2.56 3.25 -2.94
C GLY A 65 -3.10 4.67 -3.10
N ARG A 66 -4.10 5.07 -2.31
CA ARG A 66 -4.61 6.45 -2.30
C ARG A 66 -3.51 7.43 -1.93
N GLN A 67 -2.81 7.18 -0.82
CA GLN A 67 -1.71 8.03 -0.37
C GLN A 67 -0.56 8.07 -1.39
N PHE A 68 -0.23 6.94 -2.02
CA PHE A 68 0.77 6.87 -3.08
C PHE A 68 0.41 7.72 -4.30
N ILE A 69 -0.82 7.63 -4.79
CA ILE A 69 -1.29 8.40 -5.95
C ILE A 69 -1.30 9.90 -5.61
N ASP A 70 -1.79 10.27 -4.42
CA ASP A 70 -1.78 11.66 -3.97
C ASP A 70 -0.36 12.23 -3.91
N ASP A 71 0.59 11.48 -3.34
CA ASP A 71 2.00 11.88 -3.28
C ASP A 71 2.65 11.98 -4.66
N LEU A 72 2.32 11.05 -5.57
CA LEU A 72 2.82 11.07 -6.93
C LEU A 72 2.30 12.29 -7.71
N GLN A 73 1.01 12.57 -7.64
CA GLN A 73 0.37 13.71 -8.30
C GLN A 73 0.88 15.04 -7.74
N ALA A 74 1.12 15.10 -6.42
CA ALA A 74 1.74 16.24 -5.76
C ALA A 74 3.25 16.35 -6.02
N LYS A 75 3.85 15.46 -6.82
CA LYS A 75 5.30 15.39 -7.12
C LYS A 75 6.17 15.31 -5.86
N ARG A 76 5.69 14.62 -4.83
CA ARG A 76 6.39 14.42 -3.54
C ARG A 76 7.24 13.15 -3.51
N ILE A 77 7.36 12.45 -4.64
CA ILE A 77 8.16 11.23 -4.79
C ILE A 77 9.24 11.48 -5.83
N ASP A 78 10.49 11.27 -5.45
CA ASP A 78 11.61 11.40 -6.38
C ASP A 78 11.53 10.36 -7.49
N GLN A 79 11.87 10.78 -8.71
CA GLN A 79 11.89 9.88 -9.88
C GLN A 79 12.83 8.69 -9.70
N ALA A 80 13.94 8.87 -8.98
CA ALA A 80 14.85 7.78 -8.63
C ALA A 80 14.20 6.76 -7.69
N ALA A 81 13.43 7.23 -6.70
CA ALA A 81 12.68 6.39 -5.77
C ALA A 81 11.56 5.63 -6.50
N ILE A 82 10.83 6.30 -7.40
CA ILE A 82 9.82 5.65 -8.25
C ILE A 82 10.44 4.47 -9.02
N LYS A 83 11.54 4.72 -9.75
CA LYS A 83 12.18 3.72 -10.61
C LYS A 83 12.75 2.52 -9.85
N SER A 84 13.23 2.74 -8.62
CA SER A 84 13.92 1.71 -7.82
C SER A 84 12.99 0.95 -6.88
N ILE A 85 11.89 1.57 -6.42
CA ILE A 85 11.05 1.02 -5.35
C ILE A 85 9.70 0.52 -5.88
N VAL A 86 9.07 1.28 -6.78
CA VAL A 86 7.70 1.04 -7.22
C VAL A 86 7.67 -0.09 -8.27
N PRO A 87 6.85 -1.13 -8.07
CA PRO A 87 6.72 -2.20 -9.05
C PRO A 87 6.26 -1.66 -10.40
N VAL A 88 6.86 -2.17 -11.49
CA VAL A 88 6.51 -1.77 -12.87
C VAL A 88 5.02 -1.97 -13.14
N GLY A 89 4.41 -3.02 -12.60
CA GLY A 89 2.96 -3.25 -12.71
C GLY A 89 2.14 -2.07 -12.21
N VAL A 90 2.49 -1.49 -11.06
CA VAL A 90 1.81 -0.28 -10.55
C VAL A 90 1.97 0.87 -11.53
N MET A 91 3.18 1.11 -12.02
CA MET A 91 3.46 2.24 -12.93
C MET A 91 2.67 2.16 -14.23
N LEU A 92 2.47 0.95 -14.77
CA LEU A 92 1.69 0.72 -15.99
C LEU A 92 0.18 0.83 -15.78
N SER A 93 -0.29 0.83 -14.53
CA SER A 93 -1.71 0.93 -14.18
C SER A 93 -2.15 2.36 -13.78
N LEU A 94 -1.23 3.34 -13.75
CA LEU A 94 -1.48 4.71 -13.25
C LEU A 94 -2.15 5.66 -14.26
N GLU A 95 -2.86 5.14 -15.26
CA GLU A 95 -3.57 5.98 -16.23
C GLU A 95 -5.08 5.86 -16.04
N GLY A 96 -5.78 6.97 -16.21
CA GLY A 96 -7.23 7.00 -16.12
C GLY A 96 -7.76 8.31 -15.52
N PRO A 97 -9.09 8.45 -15.44
CA PRO A 97 -9.73 9.72 -15.09
C PRO A 97 -9.71 10.06 -13.59
N SER A 98 -9.41 9.10 -12.71
CA SER A 98 -9.45 9.32 -11.26
C SER A 98 -8.53 8.37 -10.48
N PRO A 99 -8.14 8.73 -9.24
CA PRO A 99 -7.38 7.84 -8.34
C PRO A 99 -8.06 6.49 -8.09
N ASP A 100 -9.38 6.46 -7.87
CA ASP A 100 -10.10 5.20 -7.66
C ASP A 100 -10.07 4.30 -8.91
N PHE A 101 -10.14 4.88 -10.11
CA PHE A 101 -10.00 4.10 -11.35
C PHE A 101 -8.58 3.53 -11.50
N MET A 102 -7.55 4.34 -11.22
CA MET A 102 -6.16 3.87 -11.21
C MET A 102 -5.97 2.72 -10.21
N LEU A 103 -6.55 2.82 -9.00
CA LEU A 103 -6.51 1.74 -8.01
C LEU A 103 -7.21 0.47 -8.48
N GLY A 104 -8.35 0.62 -9.18
CA GLY A 104 -9.03 -0.49 -9.82
C GLY A 104 -8.15 -1.22 -10.85
N ARG A 105 -7.39 -0.46 -11.67
CA ARG A 105 -6.41 -1.04 -12.60
C ARG A 105 -5.27 -1.74 -11.88
N ILE A 106 -4.68 -1.10 -10.87
CA ILE A 106 -3.60 -1.71 -10.07
C ILE A 106 -4.10 -3.02 -9.44
N TYR A 107 -5.31 -3.05 -8.88
CA TYR A 107 -5.90 -4.26 -8.30
C TYR A 107 -6.07 -5.36 -9.35
N ALA A 108 -6.62 -5.03 -10.54
CA ALA A 108 -6.80 -6.00 -11.62
C ALA A 108 -5.47 -6.60 -12.09
N ASP A 109 -4.45 -5.76 -12.29
CA ASP A 109 -3.13 -6.20 -12.75
C ASP A 109 -2.38 -7.00 -11.68
N ALA A 110 -2.43 -6.56 -10.41
CA ALA A 110 -1.83 -7.28 -9.29
C ALA A 110 -2.49 -8.64 -9.05
N SER A 111 -3.81 -8.73 -9.22
CA SER A 111 -4.58 -9.97 -9.10
C SER A 111 -4.23 -10.94 -10.21
N THR A 112 -4.20 -10.46 -11.46
CA THR A 112 -3.83 -11.26 -12.65
C THR A 112 -2.41 -11.80 -12.49
N SER A 113 -1.47 -10.95 -12.10
CA SER A 113 -0.07 -11.34 -11.87
C SER A 113 0.07 -12.38 -10.75
N ALA A 114 -0.62 -12.19 -9.62
CA ALA A 114 -0.57 -13.11 -8.49
C ALA A 114 -1.10 -14.50 -8.86
N LEU A 115 -2.21 -14.55 -9.60
CA LEU A 115 -2.94 -15.77 -9.92
C LEU A 115 -2.49 -16.45 -11.22
N ARG A 116 -1.68 -15.81 -12.06
CA ARG A 116 -1.22 -16.38 -13.34
C ARG A 116 -0.69 -17.80 -13.19
N ASP A 117 0.32 -17.99 -12.34
CA ASP A 117 0.96 -19.29 -12.12
C ASP A 117 0.24 -20.17 -11.07
N VAL A 118 -0.91 -19.70 -10.58
CA VAL A 118 -1.84 -20.47 -9.75
C VAL A 118 -2.80 -21.24 -10.65
N HIS A 119 -3.30 -20.61 -11.71
CA HIS A 119 -4.24 -21.25 -12.63
C HIS A 119 -3.56 -22.11 -13.70
N THR A 120 -2.37 -21.70 -14.15
CA THR A 120 -1.65 -22.42 -15.21
C THR A 120 -0.21 -22.73 -14.80
N PHE A 121 0.31 -23.85 -15.31
CA PHE A 121 1.72 -24.19 -15.26
C PHE A 121 2.10 -24.84 -16.58
N GLU A 122 3.17 -24.35 -17.22
CA GLU A 122 3.62 -24.82 -18.54
C GLU A 122 2.48 -24.85 -19.59
N GLY A 123 1.59 -23.85 -19.55
CA GLY A 123 0.46 -23.73 -20.48
C GLY A 123 -0.72 -24.66 -20.21
N LYS A 124 -0.69 -25.46 -19.13
CA LYS A 124 -1.79 -26.35 -18.73
C LYS A 124 -2.55 -25.80 -17.54
N PHE A 125 -3.87 -25.96 -17.57
CA PHE A 125 -4.73 -25.68 -16.42
C PHE A 125 -4.50 -26.71 -15.32
N LEU A 126 -4.51 -26.23 -14.08
CA LEU A 126 -4.30 -27.06 -12.90
C LEU A 126 -5.62 -27.42 -12.23
N ASP A 127 -5.66 -28.63 -11.66
CA ASP A 127 -6.77 -29.08 -10.82
C ASP A 127 -6.88 -28.23 -9.56
N ASP A 128 -8.07 -28.24 -8.96
CA ASP A 128 -8.43 -27.39 -7.82
C ASP A 128 -7.49 -27.57 -6.61
N ALA A 129 -7.03 -28.79 -6.33
CA ALA A 129 -6.14 -29.07 -5.21
C ALA A 129 -4.73 -28.52 -5.44
N THR A 130 -4.22 -28.66 -6.66
CA THR A 130 -2.94 -28.09 -7.09
C THR A 130 -2.99 -26.55 -7.06
N ARG A 131 -4.09 -25.95 -7.53
CA ARG A 131 -4.28 -24.48 -7.47
C ARG A 131 -4.27 -23.98 -6.03
N ALA A 132 -5.02 -24.64 -5.13
CA ALA A 132 -5.08 -24.26 -3.72
C ALA A 132 -3.69 -24.33 -3.07
N THR A 133 -2.94 -25.41 -3.31
CA THR A 133 -1.58 -25.57 -2.78
C THR A 133 -0.63 -24.48 -3.29
N ARG A 134 -0.71 -24.14 -4.58
CA ARG A 134 0.13 -23.06 -5.17
C ARG A 134 -0.24 -21.69 -4.63
N ALA A 135 -1.53 -21.41 -4.48
CA ALA A 135 -2.01 -20.16 -3.88
C ALA A 135 -1.53 -20.03 -2.43
N GLU A 136 -1.61 -21.12 -1.65
CA GLU A 136 -1.13 -21.17 -0.26
C GLU A 136 0.38 -20.89 -0.15
N ASN A 137 1.16 -21.55 -1.01
CA ASN A 137 2.61 -21.35 -1.07
C ASN A 137 2.95 -19.90 -1.43
N LYS A 138 2.27 -19.33 -2.43
CA LYS A 138 2.43 -17.91 -2.79
C LYS A 138 2.05 -17.00 -1.63
N TYR A 139 0.90 -17.23 -0.99
CA TYR A 139 0.40 -16.44 0.13
C TYR A 139 1.42 -16.41 1.28
N THR A 140 1.95 -17.57 1.65
CA THR A 140 2.95 -17.71 2.72
C THR A 140 4.28 -17.07 2.31
N SER A 141 4.79 -17.35 1.10
CA SER A 141 6.08 -16.82 0.63
C SER A 141 6.11 -15.29 0.49
N GLN A 142 4.96 -14.67 0.24
CA GLN A 142 4.81 -13.22 0.17
C GLN A 142 4.60 -12.58 1.55
N ASN A 143 4.60 -13.38 2.63
CA ASN A 143 4.32 -12.94 3.99
C ASN A 143 2.99 -12.16 4.09
N CYS A 144 1.96 -12.62 3.37
CA CYS A 144 0.67 -11.92 3.29
C CYS A 144 0.02 -11.75 4.67
N ASP A 145 0.32 -12.63 5.63
CA ASP A 145 -0.11 -12.47 7.01
C ASP A 145 0.38 -11.17 7.64
N LEU A 146 1.58 -10.69 7.31
CA LEU A 146 2.21 -9.53 7.96
C LEU A 146 1.72 -8.17 7.41
N LEU A 147 0.99 -8.15 6.29
CA LEU A 147 0.60 -6.90 5.63
C LEU A 147 -0.62 -6.25 6.29
N GLY A 148 -0.55 -4.95 6.57
CA GLY A 148 -1.70 -4.19 7.09
C GLY A 148 -2.18 -4.62 8.49
N ARG A 149 -1.23 -4.99 9.35
CA ARG A 149 -1.43 -5.19 10.79
C ARG A 149 -0.92 -3.98 11.57
#